data_AF-A0A9N7NM32-F1
#
_entry.id   AF-A0A9N7NM32-F1
#
_cell.length_a   1.000
_cell.length_b   1.000
_cell.length_c   1.000
_cell.angle_alpha   90.00
_cell.angle_beta   90.00
_cell.angle_gamma   90.00
#
_symmetry.space_group_name_H-M   'P 1'
#
loop_
_entity.id
_entity.type
_entity.pdbx_description
1 polymer ?
#
loop_
_entity_poly.entity_id
_entity_poly.type
_entity_poly.pdbx_seq_one_letter_code
_entity_poly.pdbx_strand_id
1 'polypeptide(L)'
;MSCPAQSMELTVLISLRRCTHIQLKQIHAVITTATLIGIPEVRLKLLRRSTEFGEMDYPERIFAHMGGQAAAETPLWNAMVRGYAYNGPYVNCLKLFDEMSLRGLCPNNHTFPYVLNACSQMGLFGVGRKVHGRALKSGFLWAFTVGNALFDFYVKMAECLEGASSSDDRKAFDETCEKTVNLWNKMIGRYVNEDDVKNARKLFDEMPERDAVSWNTMISAYAKAGNLAAAWHLFNRSPCKNVVTWTTMIGAHAAKGDVKTAREVFDMMPDKNVVSWNCMFAGYNRAGEFQKALDLFSIMQSENVDLDSYTLAAALTACSYTSDLELGKRVHSMIRDWPETGIIVGSALVQMYANCGDIDRAFTTFVKIGHKDVFSYNIMIKSLAIHGRAKDGIKIFDRMLKRGLRPNEYTYSCALFACSHGGLVKEGRAIFKGLERDSDVGPSVYHYCTMVDLLCRNDRLEEAKSLVDGMKVEPDIAVWGALLRGCKERGNLGMAESVSRKIVELGSDEAGVHVLLSNIRASMGEWSGKVEARKLMDETGIWKRAGSSSIA
;
A
#
# COMPACT_ATOMS: atom_id res chain seq x y z
N MET A 1 -46.70 -33.93 -38.95
CA MET A 1 -47.46 -33.79 -37.68
C MET A 1 -46.48 -34.11 -36.55
N SER A 2 -45.94 -33.09 -35.88
CA SER A 2 -45.10 -33.27 -34.70
C SER A 2 -45.97 -33.63 -33.49
N CYS A 3 -45.51 -34.57 -32.67
CA CYS A 3 -46.22 -35.06 -31.49
C CYS A 3 -46.41 -33.92 -30.47
N PRO A 4 -47.60 -33.72 -29.84
CA PRO A 4 -47.85 -32.64 -28.87
C PRO A 4 -46.82 -32.57 -27.72
N ALA A 5 -46.26 -33.72 -27.33
CA ALA A 5 -45.21 -33.82 -26.32
C ALA A 5 -43.89 -33.13 -26.74
N GLN A 6 -43.48 -33.24 -28.00
CA GLN A 6 -42.26 -32.60 -28.52
C GLN A 6 -42.39 -31.07 -28.57
N SER A 7 -43.59 -30.55 -28.86
CA SER A 7 -43.87 -29.11 -28.84
C SER A 7 -43.78 -28.51 -27.43
N MET A 8 -44.23 -29.27 -26.44
CA MET A 8 -44.23 -28.85 -25.03
C MET A 8 -42.82 -28.88 -24.43
N GLU A 9 -42.02 -29.90 -24.74
CA GLU A 9 -40.60 -30.00 -24.35
C GLU A 9 -39.78 -28.80 -24.83
N LEU A 10 -39.88 -28.47 -26.13
CA LEU A 10 -39.14 -27.35 -26.72
C LEU A 10 -39.52 -26.01 -26.09
N THR A 11 -40.82 -25.81 -25.81
CA THR A 11 -41.33 -24.61 -25.14
C THR A 11 -40.74 -24.46 -23.75
N VAL A 12 -40.73 -25.54 -22.95
CA VAL A 12 -40.14 -25.55 -21.61
C VAL A 12 -38.64 -25.25 -21.64
N LEU A 13 -37.89 -25.85 -22.57
CA LEU A 13 -36.45 -25.61 -22.69
C LEU A 13 -36.12 -24.16 -23.06
N ILE A 14 -36.95 -23.51 -23.89
CA ILE A 14 -36.82 -22.09 -24.23
C ILE A 14 -37.15 -21.23 -23.01
N SER A 15 -38.25 -21.51 -22.30
CA SER A 15 -38.66 -20.76 -21.12
C SER A 15 -37.61 -20.82 -19.99
N LEU A 16 -36.98 -21.98 -19.77
CA LEU A 16 -35.91 -22.14 -18.79
C LEU A 16 -34.66 -21.28 -19.08
N ARG A 17 -34.41 -20.88 -20.33
CA ARG A 17 -33.25 -20.01 -20.65
C ARG A 17 -33.44 -18.57 -20.20
N ARG A 18 -34.67 -18.08 -20.08
CA ARG A 18 -34.99 -16.66 -19.87
C ARG A 18 -35.82 -16.39 -18.63
N CYS A 19 -36.13 -17.41 -17.83
CA CYS A 19 -37.00 -17.27 -16.67
C CYS A 19 -36.34 -16.45 -15.55
N THR A 20 -37.18 -15.76 -14.77
CA THR A 20 -36.84 -15.20 -13.46
C THR A 20 -36.93 -16.27 -12.36
N HIS A 21 -36.46 -15.99 -11.14
CA HIS A 21 -36.56 -16.92 -10.01
C HIS A 21 -38.01 -17.32 -9.69
N ILE A 22 -38.96 -16.39 -9.81
CA ILE A 22 -40.39 -16.63 -9.60
C ILE A 22 -40.96 -17.53 -10.71
N GLN A 23 -40.63 -17.23 -11.97
CA GLN A 23 -41.05 -18.02 -13.12
C GLN A 23 -40.45 -19.43 -13.09
N LEU A 24 -39.25 -19.61 -12.54
CA LEU A 24 -38.64 -20.94 -12.41
C LEU A 24 -39.50 -21.89 -11.55
N LYS A 25 -40.12 -21.40 -10.47
CA LYS A 25 -41.02 -22.20 -9.62
C LYS A 25 -42.28 -22.61 -10.37
N GLN A 26 -42.84 -21.69 -11.16
CA GLN A 26 -44.01 -21.95 -12.01
C GLN A 26 -43.68 -22.98 -13.11
N ILE A 27 -42.54 -22.81 -13.79
CA ILE A 27 -42.06 -23.73 -14.83
C ILE A 27 -41.75 -25.11 -14.23
N HIS A 28 -41.14 -25.16 -13.05
CA HIS A 28 -40.90 -26.42 -12.35
C HIS A 28 -42.20 -27.16 -12.04
N ALA A 29 -43.23 -26.46 -11.55
CA ALA A 29 -44.54 -27.07 -11.33
C ALA A 29 -45.13 -27.68 -12.61
N VAL A 30 -45.03 -26.97 -13.75
CA VAL A 30 -45.45 -27.47 -15.06
C VAL A 30 -44.65 -28.71 -15.49
N ILE A 31 -43.33 -28.70 -15.29
CA ILE A 31 -42.45 -29.84 -15.59
C ILE A 31 -42.87 -31.08 -14.79
N THR A 32 -43.19 -30.91 -13.51
CA THR A 32 -43.60 -32.00 -12.63
C THR A 32 -45.00 -32.52 -12.97
N THR A 33 -45.98 -31.63 -13.18
CA THR A 33 -47.36 -32.02 -13.50
C THR A 33 -47.48 -32.67 -14.88
N ALA A 34 -46.66 -32.24 -15.85
CA ALA A 34 -46.61 -32.81 -17.19
C ALA A 34 -45.68 -34.02 -17.32
N THR A 35 -45.09 -34.50 -16.21
CA THR A 35 -44.13 -35.63 -16.17
C THR A 35 -42.88 -35.47 -17.05
N LEU A 36 -42.56 -34.23 -17.44
CA LEU A 36 -41.41 -33.91 -18.28
C LEU A 36 -40.06 -34.04 -17.54
N ILE A 37 -40.09 -34.20 -16.22
CA ILE A 37 -38.90 -34.43 -15.38
C ILE A 37 -38.13 -35.71 -15.77
N GLY A 38 -38.82 -36.69 -16.38
CA GLY A 38 -38.21 -37.92 -16.87
C GLY A 38 -37.29 -37.73 -18.08
N ILE A 39 -37.30 -36.55 -18.71
CA ILE A 39 -36.46 -36.24 -19.88
C ILE A 39 -35.09 -35.70 -19.41
N PRO A 40 -33.98 -36.46 -19.57
CA PRO A 40 -32.72 -35.95 -20.07
C PRO A 40 -32.33 -34.51 -19.77
N GLU A 41 -32.59 -33.77 -20.83
CA GLU A 41 -32.20 -32.40 -21.07
C GLU A 41 -33.04 -31.43 -20.25
N VAL A 42 -34.34 -31.70 -20.08
CA VAL A 42 -35.26 -30.85 -19.32
C VAL A 42 -34.84 -30.77 -17.86
N ARG A 43 -34.58 -31.91 -17.20
CA ARG A 43 -34.15 -31.93 -15.80
C ARG A 43 -32.77 -31.30 -15.59
N LEU A 44 -31.81 -31.54 -16.49
CA LEU A 44 -30.49 -30.92 -16.40
C LEU A 44 -30.58 -29.40 -16.56
N LYS A 45 -31.40 -28.93 -17.51
CA LYS A 45 -31.58 -27.51 -17.76
C LYS A 45 -32.30 -26.82 -16.60
N LEU A 46 -33.32 -27.46 -16.04
CA LEU A 46 -34.02 -27.00 -14.84
C LEU A 46 -33.05 -26.85 -13.67
N LEU A 47 -32.26 -27.89 -13.38
CA LEU A 47 -31.32 -27.87 -12.27
C LEU A 47 -30.23 -26.82 -12.47
N ARG A 48 -29.61 -26.75 -13.65
CA ARG A 48 -28.60 -25.72 -13.96
C ARG A 48 -29.15 -24.30 -13.83
N ARG A 49 -30.39 -24.06 -14.29
CA ARG A 49 -31.00 -22.75 -14.16
C ARG A 49 -31.31 -22.41 -12.71
N SER A 50 -31.68 -23.40 -11.90
CA SER A 50 -31.94 -23.19 -10.48
C SER A 50 -30.69 -22.75 -9.71
N THR A 51 -29.52 -23.32 -10.02
CA THR A 51 -28.27 -22.97 -9.33
C THR A 51 -27.72 -21.60 -9.71
N GLU A 52 -28.23 -20.95 -10.76
CA GLU A 52 -27.81 -19.60 -11.18
C GLU A 52 -28.43 -18.47 -10.35
N PHE A 53 -29.42 -18.75 -9.49
CA PHE A 53 -30.14 -17.75 -8.69
C PHE A 53 -29.56 -17.49 -7.29
N GLY A 54 -28.39 -18.05 -6.96
CA GLY A 54 -27.66 -17.77 -5.71
C GLY A 54 -28.08 -18.63 -4.51
N GLU A 55 -29.36 -18.95 -4.33
CA GLU A 55 -29.83 -19.80 -3.22
C GLU A 55 -29.72 -21.30 -3.56
N MET A 56 -29.03 -22.07 -2.71
CA MET A 56 -28.81 -23.51 -2.95
C MET A 56 -29.92 -24.41 -2.39
N ASP A 57 -30.75 -23.94 -1.46
CA ASP A 57 -31.85 -24.72 -0.83
C ASP A 57 -32.87 -25.25 -1.85
N TYR A 58 -33.20 -24.44 -2.85
CA TYR A 58 -34.19 -24.82 -3.87
C TYR A 58 -33.61 -25.84 -4.87
N PRO A 59 -32.43 -25.62 -5.48
CA PRO A 59 -31.73 -26.64 -6.26
C PRO A 59 -31.54 -27.97 -5.53
N GLU A 60 -31.18 -27.94 -4.23
CA GLU A 60 -31.03 -29.16 -3.40
C GLU A 60 -32.33 -29.98 -3.35
N ARG A 61 -33.48 -29.32 -3.15
CA ARG A 61 -34.78 -29.98 -3.14
C ARG A 61 -35.12 -30.58 -4.50
N ILE A 62 -34.84 -29.87 -5.59
CA ILE A 62 -35.04 -30.40 -6.95
C ILE A 62 -34.15 -31.63 -7.16
N PHE A 63 -32.87 -31.53 -6.80
CA PHE A 63 -31.91 -32.64 -6.94
C PHE A 63 -32.31 -33.86 -6.11
N ALA A 64 -32.79 -33.66 -4.87
CA ALA A 64 -33.31 -34.73 -4.02
C ALA A 64 -34.58 -35.37 -4.61
N HIS A 65 -35.49 -34.57 -5.18
CA HIS A 65 -36.71 -35.05 -5.82
C HIS A 65 -36.43 -35.94 -7.05
N MET A 66 -35.31 -35.72 -7.74
CA MET A 66 -34.87 -36.58 -8.86
C MET A 66 -34.40 -37.98 -8.41
N GLY A 67 -34.17 -38.21 -7.11
CA GLY A 67 -33.97 -39.54 -6.51
C GLY A 67 -32.93 -40.43 -7.19
N GLY A 68 -33.28 -41.70 -7.42
CA GLY A 68 -32.39 -42.69 -8.05
C GLY A 68 -31.98 -42.39 -9.49
N GLN A 69 -32.69 -41.50 -10.19
CA GLN A 69 -32.32 -41.08 -11.55
C GLN A 69 -31.13 -40.10 -11.54
N ALA A 70 -31.04 -39.22 -10.53
CA ALA A 70 -29.88 -38.35 -10.34
C ALA A 70 -28.61 -39.13 -9.96
N ALA A 71 -28.76 -40.31 -9.33
CA ALA A 71 -27.63 -41.12 -8.89
C ALA A 71 -26.77 -41.70 -10.02
N ALA A 72 -27.28 -41.73 -11.27
CA ALA A 72 -26.60 -42.34 -12.41
C ALA A 72 -25.99 -41.33 -13.39
N GLU A 73 -26.14 -40.02 -13.19
CA GLU A 73 -25.85 -39.00 -14.21
C GLU A 73 -24.85 -37.92 -13.78
N THR A 74 -23.60 -38.05 -14.23
CA THR A 74 -22.53 -37.06 -14.05
C THR A 74 -22.94 -35.60 -14.35
N PRO A 75 -23.74 -35.28 -15.40
CA PRO A 75 -24.13 -33.90 -15.68
C PRO A 75 -24.94 -33.20 -14.56
N LEU A 76 -25.78 -33.95 -13.83
CA LEU A 76 -26.59 -33.41 -12.74
C LEU A 76 -25.73 -33.08 -11.52
N TRP A 77 -24.79 -33.98 -11.19
CA TRP A 77 -23.79 -33.75 -10.13
C TRP A 77 -22.88 -32.55 -10.46
N ASN A 78 -22.42 -32.44 -11.72
CA ASN A 78 -21.64 -31.29 -12.17
C ASN A 78 -22.40 -29.96 -12.03
N ALA A 79 -23.72 -29.96 -12.23
CA ALA A 79 -24.54 -28.77 -12.04
C ALA A 79 -24.62 -28.35 -10.56
N MET A 80 -24.71 -29.31 -9.64
CA MET A 80 -24.69 -29.05 -8.20
C MET A 80 -23.31 -28.59 -7.71
N VAL A 81 -22.24 -29.28 -8.11
CA VAL A 81 -20.85 -28.90 -7.81
C VAL A 81 -20.56 -27.47 -8.29
N ARG A 82 -20.97 -27.12 -9.52
CA ARG A 82 -20.87 -25.76 -10.05
C ARG A 82 -21.67 -24.76 -9.20
N GLY A 83 -22.90 -25.10 -8.81
CA GLY A 83 -23.75 -24.24 -7.98
C GLY A 83 -23.08 -23.85 -6.66
N TYR A 84 -22.61 -24.84 -5.90
CA TYR A 84 -21.90 -24.57 -4.63
C TYR A 84 -20.55 -23.89 -4.83
N ALA A 85 -19.86 -24.11 -5.95
CA ALA A 85 -18.59 -23.44 -6.23
C ALA A 85 -18.73 -21.94 -6.51
N TYR A 86 -19.90 -21.45 -6.90
CA TYR A 86 -20.17 -20.01 -7.08
C TYR A 86 -20.93 -19.38 -5.91
N ASN A 87 -21.88 -20.10 -5.33
CA ASN A 87 -22.80 -19.55 -4.35
C ASN A 87 -22.41 -19.88 -2.90
N GLY A 88 -21.55 -20.89 -2.70
CA GLY A 88 -21.25 -21.45 -1.38
C GLY A 88 -22.42 -22.23 -0.77
N PRO A 89 -22.21 -22.88 0.40
CA PRO A 89 -20.94 -23.07 1.09
C PRO A 89 -20.01 -24.07 0.38
N TYR A 90 -18.73 -23.72 0.22
CA TYR A 90 -17.73 -24.52 -0.50
C TYR A 90 -17.51 -25.94 0.06
N VAL A 91 -17.75 -26.14 1.36
CA VAL A 91 -17.70 -27.46 2.01
C VAL A 91 -18.64 -28.46 1.32
N ASN A 92 -19.84 -28.02 0.94
CA ASN A 92 -20.83 -28.89 0.30
C ASN A 92 -20.42 -29.26 -1.13
N CYS A 93 -19.68 -28.38 -1.83
CA CYS A 93 -19.06 -28.70 -3.12
C CYS A 93 -18.10 -29.91 -2.99
N LEU A 94 -17.24 -29.91 -1.96
CA LEU A 94 -16.30 -31.01 -1.72
C LEU A 94 -17.01 -32.31 -1.30
N LYS A 95 -18.02 -32.21 -0.43
CA LYS A 95 -18.85 -33.37 -0.05
C LYS A 95 -19.51 -34.02 -1.26
N LEU A 96 -20.09 -33.23 -2.16
CA LEU A 96 -20.68 -33.75 -3.39
C LEU A 96 -19.66 -34.40 -4.31
N PHE A 97 -18.44 -33.84 -4.40
CA PHE A 97 -17.37 -34.43 -5.20
C PHE A 97 -16.92 -35.81 -4.66
N ASP A 98 -16.82 -35.96 -3.34
CA ASP A 98 -16.49 -37.24 -2.73
C ASP A 98 -17.66 -38.24 -2.83
N GLU A 99 -18.90 -37.80 -2.64
CA GLU A 99 -20.09 -38.64 -2.79
C GLU A 99 -20.27 -39.14 -4.24
N MET A 100 -20.03 -38.27 -5.23
CA MET A 100 -20.01 -38.63 -6.64
C MET A 100 -19.04 -39.78 -6.90
N SER A 101 -17.84 -39.70 -6.30
CA SER A 101 -16.81 -40.73 -6.43
C SER A 101 -17.21 -42.05 -5.74
N LEU A 102 -17.82 -41.97 -4.55
CA LEU A 102 -18.31 -43.14 -3.80
C LEU A 102 -19.41 -43.91 -4.54
N ARG A 103 -20.24 -43.21 -5.32
CA ARG A 103 -21.29 -43.80 -6.15
C ARG A 103 -20.78 -44.35 -7.50
N GLY A 104 -19.47 -44.28 -7.76
CA GLY A 104 -18.86 -44.80 -8.99
C GLY A 104 -19.01 -43.88 -10.21
N LEU A 105 -19.45 -42.63 -10.03
CA LEU A 105 -19.50 -41.65 -11.11
C LEU A 105 -18.11 -41.06 -11.35
N CYS A 106 -17.67 -41.03 -12.60
CA CYS A 106 -16.36 -40.48 -12.97
C CYS A 106 -16.40 -38.95 -13.09
N PRO A 107 -15.63 -38.20 -12.27
CA PRO A 107 -15.41 -36.77 -12.50
C PRO A 107 -14.79 -36.51 -13.87
N ASN A 108 -15.13 -35.38 -14.48
CA ASN A 108 -14.63 -35.01 -15.80
C ASN A 108 -14.03 -33.59 -15.84
N ASN A 109 -13.62 -33.15 -17.03
CA ASN A 109 -13.07 -31.82 -17.29
C ASN A 109 -13.97 -30.63 -16.84
N HIS A 110 -15.25 -30.87 -16.59
CA HIS A 110 -16.19 -29.87 -16.05
C HIS A 110 -16.35 -29.97 -14.52
N THR A 111 -15.93 -31.05 -13.87
CA THR A 111 -16.02 -31.22 -12.42
C THR A 111 -14.81 -30.59 -11.72
N PHE A 112 -13.60 -30.93 -12.17
CA PHE A 112 -12.35 -30.55 -11.50
C PHE A 112 -12.16 -29.02 -11.30
N PRO A 113 -12.46 -28.14 -12.28
CA PRO A 113 -12.24 -26.71 -12.09
C PRO A 113 -13.03 -26.10 -10.92
N TYR A 114 -14.28 -26.53 -10.73
CA TYR A 114 -15.13 -26.02 -9.65
C TYR A 114 -14.70 -26.51 -8.27
N VAL A 115 -14.27 -27.77 -8.19
CA VAL A 115 -13.72 -28.36 -6.96
C VAL A 115 -12.41 -27.68 -6.58
N LEU A 116 -11.53 -27.41 -7.55
CA LEU A 116 -10.27 -26.69 -7.33
C LEU A 116 -10.51 -25.25 -6.88
N ASN A 117 -11.50 -24.56 -7.46
CA ASN A 117 -11.91 -23.23 -6.98
C ASN A 117 -12.39 -23.31 -5.52
N ALA A 118 -13.26 -24.26 -5.17
CA ALA A 118 -13.72 -24.45 -3.79
C ALA A 118 -12.55 -24.72 -2.82
N CYS A 119 -11.60 -25.59 -3.18
CA CYS A 119 -10.39 -25.82 -2.40
C CYS A 119 -9.56 -24.53 -2.22
N SER A 120 -9.45 -23.73 -3.28
CA SER A 120 -8.70 -22.47 -3.27
C SER A 120 -9.34 -21.41 -2.37
N GLN A 121 -10.66 -21.25 -2.40
CA GLN A 121 -11.37 -20.33 -1.51
C GLN A 121 -11.29 -20.72 -0.04
N MET A 122 -11.14 -22.02 0.24
CA MET A 122 -11.05 -22.55 1.61
C MET A 122 -9.62 -22.70 2.12
N GLY A 123 -8.58 -22.46 1.31
CA GLY A 123 -7.18 -22.68 1.73
C GLY A 123 -6.79 -24.16 1.89
N LEU A 124 -7.53 -25.10 1.29
CA LEU A 124 -7.34 -26.54 1.50
C LEU A 124 -6.26 -27.14 0.58
N PHE A 125 -5.00 -26.83 0.84
CA PHE A 125 -3.87 -27.26 0.00
C PHE A 125 -3.79 -28.78 -0.20
N GLY A 126 -3.86 -29.56 0.88
CA GLY A 126 -3.76 -31.02 0.84
C GLY A 126 -4.90 -31.68 0.06
N VAL A 127 -6.12 -31.12 0.13
CA VAL A 127 -7.27 -31.63 -0.62
C VAL A 127 -7.10 -31.33 -2.11
N GLY A 128 -6.69 -30.11 -2.47
CA GLY A 128 -6.44 -29.76 -3.86
C GLY A 128 -5.34 -30.60 -4.51
N ARG A 129 -4.27 -30.97 -3.79
CA ARG A 129 -3.26 -31.94 -4.30
C ARG A 129 -3.86 -33.32 -4.59
N LYS A 130 -4.80 -33.81 -3.76
CA LYS A 130 -5.53 -35.06 -4.03
C LYS A 130 -6.40 -34.93 -5.27
N VAL A 131 -7.08 -33.80 -5.45
CA VAL A 131 -7.90 -33.50 -6.63
C VAL A 131 -7.04 -33.45 -7.89
N HIS A 132 -5.86 -32.83 -7.84
CA HIS A 132 -4.86 -32.87 -8.91
C HIS A 132 -4.46 -34.31 -9.25
N GLY A 133 -4.07 -35.12 -8.27
CA GLY A 133 -3.72 -36.53 -8.50
C GLY A 133 -4.87 -37.35 -9.11
N ARG A 134 -6.12 -37.06 -8.77
CA ARG A 134 -7.31 -37.66 -9.42
C ARG A 134 -7.45 -37.18 -10.87
N ALA A 135 -7.31 -35.89 -11.14
CA ALA A 135 -7.37 -35.35 -12.51
C ALA A 135 -6.32 -35.96 -13.44
N LEU A 136 -5.10 -36.18 -12.94
CA LEU A 136 -4.02 -36.88 -13.64
C LEU A 136 -4.41 -38.33 -13.96
N LYS A 137 -4.88 -39.10 -12.97
CA LYS A 137 -5.29 -40.50 -13.16
C LYS A 137 -6.48 -40.64 -14.11
N SER A 138 -7.37 -39.66 -14.15
CA SER A 138 -8.53 -39.65 -15.05
C SER A 138 -8.21 -39.13 -16.46
N GLY A 139 -6.96 -38.74 -16.75
CA GLY A 139 -6.54 -38.29 -18.08
C GLY A 139 -6.99 -36.87 -18.45
N PHE A 140 -7.58 -36.11 -17.52
CA PHE A 140 -8.10 -34.77 -17.79
C PHE A 140 -7.07 -33.65 -17.56
N LEU A 141 -5.83 -33.97 -17.20
CA LEU A 141 -4.78 -32.97 -17.01
C LEU A 141 -4.50 -32.17 -18.29
N TRP A 142 -4.59 -32.83 -19.45
CA TRP A 142 -4.40 -32.24 -20.78
C TRP A 142 -5.58 -31.33 -21.20
N ALA A 143 -6.69 -31.35 -20.46
CA ALA A 143 -7.81 -30.47 -20.74
C ALA A 143 -7.49 -29.04 -20.28
N PHE A 144 -7.53 -28.10 -21.21
CA PHE A 144 -7.27 -26.67 -21.00
C PHE A 144 -7.95 -26.08 -19.74
N THR A 145 -9.23 -26.42 -19.52
CA THR A 145 -10.01 -25.91 -18.37
C THR A 145 -9.51 -26.43 -17.03
N VAL A 146 -8.99 -27.67 -16.99
CA VAL A 146 -8.48 -28.30 -15.77
C VAL A 146 -7.08 -27.78 -15.47
N GLY A 147 -6.21 -27.66 -16.47
CA GLY A 147 -4.87 -27.07 -16.32
C GLY A 147 -4.91 -25.65 -15.76
N ASN A 148 -5.73 -24.76 -16.34
CA ASN A 148 -5.90 -23.40 -15.83
C ASN A 148 -6.44 -23.36 -14.39
N ALA A 149 -7.37 -24.24 -14.03
CA ALA A 149 -7.92 -24.27 -12.68
C ALA A 149 -6.93 -24.85 -11.65
N LEU A 150 -6.11 -25.82 -12.04
CA LEU A 150 -5.01 -26.34 -11.21
C LEU A 150 -3.98 -25.25 -10.97
N PHE A 151 -3.63 -24.53 -12.03
CA PHE A 151 -2.74 -23.40 -11.96
C PHE A 151 -3.23 -22.32 -11.00
N ASP A 152 -4.46 -21.83 -11.18
CA ASP A 152 -5.07 -20.81 -10.32
C ASP A 152 -5.16 -21.27 -8.86
N PHE A 153 -5.42 -22.56 -8.65
CA PHE A 153 -5.36 -23.15 -7.32
C PHE A 153 -3.96 -23.05 -6.71
N TYR A 154 -2.91 -23.51 -7.40
CA TYR A 154 -1.56 -23.52 -6.86
C TYR A 154 -0.99 -22.11 -6.63
N VAL A 155 -1.21 -21.17 -7.56
CA VAL A 155 -0.78 -19.77 -7.39
C VAL A 155 -1.43 -19.15 -6.15
N LYS A 156 -2.74 -19.30 -5.98
CA LYS A 156 -3.43 -18.73 -4.82
C LYS A 156 -3.03 -19.41 -3.50
N MET A 157 -2.73 -20.71 -3.51
CA MET A 157 -2.20 -21.38 -2.32
C MET A 157 -0.78 -20.92 -1.97
N ALA A 158 0.05 -20.60 -2.96
CA ALA A 158 1.37 -20.03 -2.75
C ALA A 158 1.31 -18.64 -2.09
N GLU A 159 0.36 -17.80 -2.49
CA GLU A 159 0.15 -16.48 -1.86
C GLU A 159 -0.32 -16.57 -0.40
N CYS A 160 -1.07 -17.62 -0.04
CA CYS A 160 -1.71 -17.74 1.27
C CYS A 160 -0.89 -18.55 2.30
N LEU A 161 0.12 -19.32 1.87
CA LEU A 161 0.87 -20.23 2.73
C LEU A 161 2.38 -19.99 2.62
N GLU A 162 2.98 -19.40 3.65
CA GLU A 162 4.44 -19.34 3.82
C GLU A 162 5.00 -20.77 3.91
N GLY A 163 5.49 -21.31 2.79
CA GLY A 163 6.03 -22.68 2.70
C GLY A 163 5.40 -23.57 1.62
N ALA A 164 4.41 -23.09 0.87
CA ALA A 164 4.02 -23.74 -0.38
C ALA A 164 5.19 -23.64 -1.38
N SER A 165 5.62 -24.77 -1.95
CA SER A 165 6.78 -24.78 -2.83
C SER A 165 6.46 -24.09 -4.16
N SER A 166 7.29 -23.13 -4.57
CA SER A 166 7.32 -22.53 -5.91
C SER A 166 7.60 -23.52 -7.06
N SER A 167 7.70 -24.81 -6.71
CA SER A 167 7.86 -25.93 -7.65
C SER A 167 6.51 -26.50 -8.09
N ASP A 168 5.45 -26.44 -7.27
CA ASP A 168 4.17 -27.10 -7.58
C ASP A 168 3.37 -26.31 -8.62
N ASP A 169 3.37 -24.99 -8.54
CA ASP A 169 2.78 -24.10 -9.55
C ASP A 169 3.58 -24.13 -10.87
N ARG A 170 4.91 -24.15 -10.81
CA ARG A 170 5.78 -24.31 -11.98
C ARG A 170 5.53 -25.64 -12.67
N LYS A 171 5.40 -26.72 -11.90
CA LYS A 171 5.07 -28.04 -12.44
C LYS A 171 3.69 -28.03 -13.09
N ALA A 172 2.67 -27.49 -12.43
CA ALA A 172 1.33 -27.38 -13.01
C ALA A 172 1.31 -26.53 -14.30
N PHE A 173 2.11 -25.46 -14.34
CA PHE A 173 2.31 -24.65 -15.53
C PHE A 173 2.98 -25.44 -16.66
N ASP A 174 4.10 -26.10 -16.39
CA ASP A 174 4.85 -26.87 -17.39
C ASP A 174 4.00 -28.03 -17.95
N GLU A 175 3.21 -28.70 -17.10
CA GLU A 175 2.27 -29.77 -17.46
C GLU A 175 1.09 -29.31 -18.31
N THR A 176 0.79 -28.00 -18.36
CA THR A 176 -0.30 -27.45 -19.18
C THR A 176 0.13 -27.34 -20.65
N CYS A 177 -0.58 -27.99 -21.56
CA CYS A 177 -0.18 -28.10 -22.97
C CYS A 177 -0.43 -26.82 -23.77
N GLU A 178 -1.60 -26.22 -23.59
CA GLU A 178 -1.98 -24.96 -24.21
C GLU A 178 -1.98 -23.86 -23.15
N LYS A 179 -0.93 -23.04 -23.17
CA LYS A 179 -0.74 -21.94 -22.23
C LYS A 179 -1.26 -20.65 -22.86
N THR A 180 -2.33 -20.07 -22.29
CA THR A 180 -2.80 -18.74 -22.72
C THR A 180 -1.80 -17.65 -22.33
N VAL A 181 -1.81 -16.52 -23.04
CA VAL A 181 -1.05 -15.31 -22.66
C VAL A 181 -1.34 -14.90 -21.20
N ASN A 182 -2.59 -15.03 -20.75
CA ASN A 182 -2.96 -14.78 -19.35
C ASN A 182 -2.24 -15.73 -18.37
N LEU A 183 -2.15 -17.02 -18.69
CA LEU A 183 -1.46 -18.01 -17.87
C LEU A 183 0.04 -17.67 -17.73
N TRP A 184 0.68 -17.30 -18.84
CA TRP A 184 2.07 -16.82 -18.85
C TRP A 184 2.23 -15.55 -17.98
N ASN A 185 1.34 -14.57 -18.15
CA ASN A 185 1.38 -13.32 -17.38
C ASN A 185 1.22 -13.55 -15.87
N LYS A 186 0.35 -14.48 -15.47
CA LYS A 186 0.19 -14.87 -14.06
C LYS A 186 1.47 -15.51 -13.49
N MET A 187 2.13 -16.40 -14.25
CA MET A 187 3.40 -16.98 -13.80
C MET A 187 4.52 -15.96 -13.68
N ILE A 188 4.61 -15.05 -14.64
CA ILE A 188 5.58 -13.96 -14.58
C ILE A 188 5.29 -13.09 -13.35
N GLY A 189 4.04 -12.68 -13.14
CA GLY A 189 3.62 -11.90 -11.99
C GLY A 189 3.94 -12.58 -10.65
N ARG A 190 3.79 -13.90 -10.58
CA ARG A 190 4.16 -14.69 -9.40
C ARG A 190 5.64 -14.57 -9.05
N TYR A 191 6.53 -14.83 -10.01
CA TYR A 191 7.98 -14.66 -9.80
C TYR A 191 8.34 -13.21 -9.47
N VAL A 192 7.64 -12.23 -10.06
CA VAL A 192 7.85 -10.81 -9.75
C VAL A 192 7.45 -10.47 -8.31
N ASN A 193 6.37 -11.08 -7.78
CA ASN A 193 5.97 -10.89 -6.38
C ASN A 193 6.95 -11.56 -5.39
N GLU A 194 7.65 -12.61 -5.82
CA GLU A 194 8.75 -13.26 -5.07
C GLU A 194 10.10 -12.54 -5.24
N ASP A 195 10.13 -11.38 -5.90
CA ASP A 195 11.34 -10.63 -6.29
C ASP A 195 12.35 -11.43 -7.15
N ASP A 196 11.93 -12.55 -7.76
CA ASP A 196 12.74 -13.37 -8.67
C ASP A 196 12.58 -12.92 -10.13
N VAL A 197 13.14 -11.75 -10.42
CA VAL A 197 13.11 -11.15 -11.76
C VAL A 197 13.85 -12.01 -12.81
N LYS A 198 14.78 -12.88 -12.39
CA LYS A 198 15.55 -13.73 -13.31
C LYS A 198 14.68 -14.83 -13.92
N ASN A 199 13.92 -15.55 -13.10
CA ASN A 199 13.03 -16.60 -13.61
C ASN A 199 11.80 -16.00 -14.32
N ALA A 200 11.29 -14.85 -13.84
CA ALA A 200 10.30 -14.08 -14.57
C ALA A 200 10.78 -13.73 -15.99
N ARG A 201 12.04 -13.32 -16.14
CA ARG A 201 12.63 -12.99 -17.44
C ARG A 201 12.75 -14.20 -18.37
N LYS A 202 13.20 -15.35 -17.86
CA LYS A 202 13.28 -16.58 -18.66
C LYS A 202 11.92 -16.95 -19.24
N LEU A 203 10.89 -16.96 -18.39
CA LEU A 203 9.52 -17.21 -18.84
C LEU A 203 9.06 -16.20 -19.86
N PHE A 204 9.30 -14.91 -19.62
CA PHE A 204 8.97 -13.87 -20.58
C PHE A 204 9.65 -14.08 -21.94
N ASP A 205 10.89 -14.57 -21.98
CA ASP A 205 11.60 -14.86 -23.24
C ASP A 205 11.09 -16.16 -23.91
N GLU A 206 10.57 -17.14 -23.15
CA GLU A 206 9.93 -18.37 -23.64
C GLU A 206 8.52 -18.16 -24.21
N MET A 207 7.84 -17.06 -23.85
CA MET A 207 6.49 -16.75 -24.32
C MET A 207 6.40 -16.71 -25.86
N PRO A 208 5.50 -17.49 -26.49
CA PRO A 208 5.31 -17.43 -27.95
C PRO A 208 4.70 -16.09 -28.39
N GLU A 209 3.66 -15.65 -27.70
CA GLU A 209 2.96 -14.39 -27.92
C GLU A 209 3.01 -13.54 -26.66
N ARG A 210 3.16 -12.22 -26.84
CA ARG A 210 3.26 -11.25 -25.74
C ARG A 210 2.29 -10.11 -25.99
N ASP A 211 1.51 -9.77 -24.97
CA ASP A 211 0.63 -8.62 -25.00
C ASP A 211 1.20 -7.46 -24.18
N ALA A 212 0.50 -6.32 -24.17
CA ALA A 212 0.93 -5.15 -23.40
C ALA A 212 1.09 -5.45 -21.90
N VAL A 213 0.32 -6.39 -21.34
CA VAL A 213 0.40 -6.79 -19.94
C VAL A 213 1.72 -7.53 -19.67
N SER A 214 2.14 -8.43 -20.56
CA SER A 214 3.42 -9.14 -20.46
C SER A 214 4.59 -8.15 -20.38
N TRP A 215 4.63 -7.18 -21.29
CA TRP A 215 5.68 -6.16 -21.35
C TRP A 215 5.66 -5.25 -20.12
N ASN A 216 4.49 -4.74 -19.74
CA ASN A 216 4.34 -3.83 -18.60
C ASN A 216 4.72 -4.50 -17.27
N THR A 217 4.37 -5.77 -17.09
CA THR A 217 4.72 -6.55 -15.89
C THR A 217 6.25 -6.67 -15.76
N MET A 218 6.95 -7.04 -16.84
CA MET A 218 8.41 -7.16 -16.82
C MET A 218 9.13 -5.82 -16.63
N ILE A 219 8.67 -4.76 -17.31
CA ILE A 219 9.25 -3.42 -17.15
C ILE A 219 9.10 -2.94 -15.70
N SER A 220 7.91 -3.13 -15.12
CA SER A 220 7.64 -2.75 -13.72
C SER A 220 8.47 -3.58 -12.74
N ALA A 221 8.71 -4.86 -13.02
CA ALA A 221 9.55 -5.72 -12.21
C ALA A 221 11.01 -5.24 -12.17
N TYR A 222 11.61 -4.97 -13.34
CA TYR A 222 12.98 -4.44 -13.40
C TYR A 222 13.10 -3.05 -12.77
N ALA A 223 12.08 -2.20 -12.94
CA ALA A 223 12.01 -0.90 -12.29
C ALA A 223 12.02 -1.01 -10.76
N LYS A 224 11.16 -1.88 -10.19
CA LYS A 224 11.10 -2.13 -8.74
C LYS A 224 12.40 -2.72 -8.20
N ALA A 225 13.03 -3.64 -8.94
CA ALA A 225 14.33 -4.21 -8.59
C ALA A 225 15.52 -3.25 -8.76
N GLY A 226 15.29 -1.98 -9.15
CA GLY A 226 16.32 -0.96 -9.32
C GLY A 226 17.18 -1.08 -10.59
N ASN A 227 16.93 -2.09 -11.42
CA ASN A 227 17.63 -2.30 -12.69
C ASN A 227 16.98 -1.51 -13.84
N LEU A 228 17.13 -0.18 -13.78
CA LEU A 228 16.57 0.73 -14.78
C LEU A 228 17.11 0.48 -16.20
N ALA A 229 18.35 -0.01 -16.34
CA ALA A 229 18.93 -0.28 -17.66
C ALA A 229 18.17 -1.41 -18.39
N ALA A 230 17.86 -2.50 -17.68
CA ALA A 230 17.06 -3.59 -18.23
C ALA A 230 15.61 -3.17 -18.50
N ALA A 231 15.02 -2.36 -17.60
CA ALA A 231 13.69 -1.79 -17.79
C ALA A 231 13.63 -0.90 -19.05
N TRP A 232 14.62 -0.02 -19.25
CA TRP A 232 14.74 0.86 -20.41
C TRP A 232 14.93 0.08 -21.72
N HIS A 233 15.75 -0.96 -21.69
CA HIS A 233 15.94 -1.84 -22.85
C HIS A 233 14.63 -2.51 -23.27
N LEU A 234 13.85 -3.06 -22.31
CA LEU A 234 12.54 -3.64 -22.60
C LEU A 234 11.52 -2.59 -23.04
N PHE A 235 11.55 -1.40 -22.43
CA PHE A 235 10.71 -0.28 -22.83
C PHE A 235 10.88 0.04 -24.32
N ASN A 236 12.11 0.22 -24.79
CA ASN A 236 12.38 0.54 -26.20
C ASN A 236 11.91 -0.56 -27.14
N ARG A 237 12.12 -1.83 -26.77
CA ARG A 237 11.73 -3.00 -27.56
C ARG A 237 10.22 -3.30 -27.54
N SER A 238 9.48 -2.75 -26.58
CA SER A 238 8.02 -2.94 -26.52
C SER A 238 7.36 -2.40 -27.80
N PRO A 239 6.58 -3.23 -28.53
CA PRO A 239 5.97 -2.84 -29.80
C PRO A 239 4.90 -1.76 -29.65
N CYS A 240 4.20 -1.75 -28.51
CA CYS A 240 3.23 -0.72 -28.16
C CYS A 240 3.49 -0.24 -26.74
N LYS A 241 3.63 1.08 -26.59
CA LYS A 241 3.85 1.73 -25.28
C LYS A 241 2.55 2.44 -24.92
N ASN A 242 1.83 1.91 -23.94
CA ASN A 242 0.62 2.56 -23.44
C ASN A 242 0.95 3.45 -22.24
N VAL A 243 -0.05 4.17 -21.71
CA VAL A 243 0.12 5.08 -20.56
C VAL A 243 0.82 4.38 -19.39
N VAL A 244 0.49 3.12 -19.10
CA VAL A 244 1.12 2.35 -18.01
C VAL A 244 2.61 2.17 -18.27
N THR A 245 3.02 1.82 -19.48
CA THR A 245 4.44 1.65 -19.84
C THR A 245 5.24 2.94 -19.58
N TRP A 246 4.71 4.10 -20.03
CA TRP A 246 5.36 5.40 -19.85
C TRP A 246 5.41 5.83 -18.39
N THR A 247 4.28 5.73 -17.69
CA THR A 247 4.17 6.14 -16.27
C THR A 247 5.04 5.29 -15.34
N THR A 248 5.20 3.99 -15.62
CA THR A 248 6.16 3.13 -14.92
C THR A 248 7.58 3.65 -15.08
N MET A 249 8.02 4.03 -16.28
CA MET A 249 9.38 4.54 -16.50
C MET A 249 9.61 5.89 -15.83
N ILE A 250 8.66 6.82 -15.94
CA ILE A 250 8.72 8.13 -15.25
C ILE A 250 8.88 7.91 -13.74
N GLY A 251 8.02 7.08 -13.15
CA GLY A 251 8.06 6.78 -11.72
C GLY A 251 9.35 6.10 -11.28
N ALA A 252 9.90 5.22 -12.12
CA ALA A 252 11.14 4.49 -11.83
C ALA A 252 12.37 5.41 -11.83
N HIS A 253 12.49 6.31 -12.82
CA HIS A 253 13.56 7.32 -12.84
C HIS A 253 13.42 8.30 -11.68
N ALA A 254 12.19 8.78 -11.43
CA ALA A 254 11.91 9.67 -10.30
C ALA A 254 12.24 9.04 -8.94
N ALA A 255 11.92 7.76 -8.73
CA ALA A 255 12.23 7.04 -7.49
C ALA A 255 13.74 6.88 -7.24
N LYS A 256 14.55 6.84 -8.30
CA LYS A 256 16.02 6.80 -8.20
C LYS A 256 16.64 8.20 -8.03
N GLY A 257 15.84 9.26 -8.01
CA GLY A 257 16.29 10.64 -7.93
C GLY A 257 16.71 11.26 -9.27
N ASP A 258 16.60 10.53 -10.38
CA ASP A 258 16.89 11.03 -11.72
C ASP A 258 15.65 11.70 -12.33
N VAL A 259 15.27 12.84 -11.75
CA VAL A 259 14.07 13.58 -12.15
C VAL A 259 14.22 14.22 -13.54
N LYS A 260 15.45 14.48 -13.99
CA LYS A 260 15.72 15.01 -15.32
C LYS A 260 15.29 14.01 -16.40
N THR A 261 15.77 12.77 -16.34
CA THR A 261 15.35 11.74 -17.30
C THR A 261 13.86 11.43 -17.16
N ALA A 262 13.32 11.43 -15.93
CA ALA A 262 11.88 11.27 -15.72
C ALA A 262 11.07 12.34 -16.48
N ARG A 263 11.55 13.59 -16.49
CA ARG A 263 10.94 14.69 -17.24
C ARG A 263 11.06 14.49 -18.75
N GLU A 264 12.23 14.09 -19.24
CA GLU A 264 12.44 13.80 -20.67
C GLU A 264 11.48 12.70 -21.15
N VAL A 265 11.31 11.63 -20.37
CA VAL A 265 10.36 10.54 -20.65
C VAL A 265 8.92 11.04 -20.66
N PHE A 266 8.56 11.88 -19.69
CA PHE A 266 7.24 12.49 -19.63
C PHE A 266 6.96 13.35 -20.88
N ASP A 267 7.91 14.19 -21.29
CA ASP A 267 7.73 15.06 -22.45
C ASP A 267 7.59 14.24 -23.76
N MET A 268 8.34 13.14 -23.90
CA MET A 268 8.24 12.20 -25.03
C MET A 268 6.93 11.41 -25.10
N MET A 269 6.14 11.39 -24.03
CA MET A 269 4.87 10.64 -23.98
C MET A 269 3.85 11.25 -24.96
N PRO A 270 3.31 10.47 -25.93
CA PRO A 270 2.38 10.98 -26.94
C PRO A 270 1.06 11.48 -26.33
N ASP A 271 0.43 10.66 -25.48
CA ASP A 271 -0.85 10.95 -24.85
C ASP A 271 -0.65 11.04 -23.33
N LYS A 272 -0.66 12.27 -22.81
CA LYS A 272 -0.54 12.53 -21.36
C LYS A 272 -1.93 12.55 -20.74
N ASN A 273 -2.10 11.89 -19.60
CA ASN A 273 -3.33 11.92 -18.81
C ASN A 273 -3.04 12.29 -17.36
N VAL A 274 -4.08 12.47 -16.54
CA VAL A 274 -3.97 12.86 -15.12
C VAL A 274 -2.94 12.01 -14.36
N VAL A 275 -2.89 10.70 -14.63
CA VAL A 275 -1.94 9.77 -14.00
C VAL A 275 -0.49 10.09 -14.38
N SER A 276 -0.18 10.40 -15.64
CA SER A 276 1.18 10.78 -16.04
C SER A 276 1.62 12.11 -15.43
N TRP A 277 0.72 13.09 -15.35
CA TRP A 277 0.99 14.36 -14.67
C TRP A 277 1.29 14.13 -13.18
N ASN A 278 0.42 13.39 -12.49
CA ASN A 278 0.57 13.06 -11.07
C ASN A 278 1.87 12.28 -10.77
N CYS A 279 2.30 11.40 -11.70
CA CYS A 279 3.58 10.70 -11.59
C CYS A 279 4.77 11.68 -11.61
N MET A 280 4.75 12.64 -12.53
CA MET A 280 5.80 13.66 -12.62
C MET A 280 5.79 14.62 -11.41
N PHE A 281 4.60 15.02 -10.93
CA PHE A 281 4.44 15.79 -9.70
C PHE A 281 5.08 15.10 -8.49
N ALA A 282 4.78 13.81 -8.31
CA ALA A 282 5.35 13.03 -7.23
C ALA A 282 6.88 12.96 -7.33
N GLY A 283 7.42 12.89 -8.56
CA GLY A 283 8.86 12.95 -8.83
C GLY A 283 9.50 14.27 -8.41
N TYR A 284 8.95 15.40 -8.84
CA TYR A 284 9.47 16.72 -8.44
C TYR A 284 9.38 16.95 -6.92
N ASN A 285 8.25 16.59 -6.30
CA ASN A 285 8.08 16.75 -4.85
C ASN A 285 9.07 15.92 -4.04
N ARG A 286 9.36 14.67 -4.46
CA ARG A 286 10.35 13.81 -3.80
C ARG A 286 11.78 14.33 -3.93
N ALA A 287 12.11 14.95 -5.06
CA ALA A 287 13.42 15.58 -5.27
C ALA A 287 13.55 16.96 -4.63
N GLY A 288 12.48 17.50 -4.02
CA GLY A 288 12.46 18.84 -3.45
C GLY A 288 12.45 19.96 -4.50
N GLU A 289 12.18 19.65 -5.77
CA GLU A 289 12.10 20.61 -6.87
C GLU A 289 10.71 21.26 -6.95
N PHE A 290 10.25 21.83 -5.83
CA PHE A 290 8.87 22.30 -5.68
C PHE A 290 8.46 23.39 -6.68
N GLN A 291 9.39 24.28 -7.05
CA GLN A 291 9.10 25.30 -8.07
C GLN A 291 8.75 24.67 -9.42
N LYS A 292 9.51 23.66 -9.87
CA LYS A 292 9.22 22.96 -11.13
C LYS A 292 7.90 22.19 -11.08
N ALA A 293 7.51 21.71 -9.89
CA ALA A 293 6.18 21.15 -9.69
C ALA A 293 5.07 22.21 -9.92
N LEU A 294 5.23 23.43 -9.41
CA LEU A 294 4.27 24.51 -9.63
C LEU A 294 4.25 25.00 -11.08
N ASP A 295 5.41 25.02 -11.75
CA ASP A 295 5.49 25.32 -13.18
C ASP A 295 4.72 24.26 -13.98
N LEU A 296 4.89 22.97 -13.65
CA LEU A 296 4.16 21.87 -14.26
C LEU A 296 2.64 21.98 -14.00
N PHE A 297 2.23 22.42 -12.80
CA PHE A 297 0.82 22.68 -12.49
C PHE A 297 0.21 23.76 -13.36
N SER A 298 0.95 24.83 -13.60
CA SER A 298 0.50 25.91 -14.49
C SER A 298 0.33 25.42 -15.92
N ILE A 299 1.23 24.55 -16.41
CA ILE A 299 1.11 23.93 -17.74
C ILE A 299 -0.13 23.02 -17.79
N MET A 300 -0.32 22.14 -16.80
CA MET A 300 -1.47 21.24 -16.73
C MET A 300 -2.80 22.00 -16.74
N GLN A 301 -2.88 23.13 -16.03
CA GLN A 301 -4.04 24.02 -16.06
C GLN A 301 -4.27 24.64 -17.44
N SER A 302 -3.20 25.08 -18.12
CA SER A 302 -3.30 25.67 -19.47
C SER A 302 -3.77 24.67 -20.53
N GLU A 303 -3.48 23.38 -20.33
CA GLU A 303 -3.93 22.28 -21.19
C GLU A 303 -5.36 21.79 -20.86
N ASN A 304 -6.04 22.44 -19.90
CA ASN A 304 -7.39 22.08 -19.43
C ASN A 304 -7.52 20.61 -19.00
N VAL A 305 -6.47 20.05 -18.40
CA VAL A 305 -6.52 18.69 -17.86
C VAL A 305 -7.30 18.69 -16.55
N ASP A 306 -8.24 17.75 -16.40
CA ASP A 306 -9.02 17.61 -15.17
C ASP A 306 -8.11 17.39 -13.96
N LEU A 307 -8.32 18.21 -12.92
CA LEU A 307 -7.57 18.15 -11.68
C LEU A 307 -8.27 17.18 -10.73
N ASP A 308 -7.54 16.17 -10.25
CA ASP A 308 -8.02 15.30 -9.18
C ASP A 308 -7.56 15.78 -7.79
N SER A 309 -8.06 15.14 -6.74
CA SER A 309 -7.68 15.44 -5.36
C SER A 309 -6.18 15.28 -5.10
N TYR A 310 -5.51 14.38 -5.83
CA TYR A 310 -4.08 14.12 -5.67
C TYR A 310 -3.24 15.24 -6.32
N THR A 311 -3.63 15.70 -7.51
CA THR A 311 -3.02 16.85 -8.18
C THR A 311 -3.10 18.09 -7.30
N LEU A 312 -4.29 18.37 -6.74
CA LEU A 312 -4.50 19.51 -5.85
C LEU A 312 -3.66 19.41 -4.57
N ALA A 313 -3.62 18.24 -3.93
CA ALA A 313 -2.79 18.02 -2.74
C ALA A 313 -1.29 18.17 -3.04
N ALA A 314 -0.82 17.67 -4.19
CA ALA A 314 0.57 17.80 -4.62
C ALA A 314 0.96 19.27 -4.88
N ALA A 315 0.09 20.04 -5.55
CA ALA A 315 0.29 21.48 -5.78
C ALA A 315 0.31 22.28 -4.46
N LEU A 316 -0.61 21.99 -3.54
CA LEU A 316 -0.63 22.60 -2.21
C LEU A 316 0.63 22.28 -1.39
N THR A 317 1.14 21.05 -1.51
CA THR A 317 2.40 20.63 -0.88
C THR A 317 3.57 21.43 -1.44
N ALA A 318 3.65 21.58 -2.76
CA ALA A 318 4.69 22.42 -3.38
C ALA A 318 4.58 23.89 -2.93
N CYS A 319 3.38 24.48 -2.88
CA CYS A 319 3.14 25.83 -2.34
C CYS A 319 3.61 25.97 -0.88
N SER A 320 3.40 24.93 -0.07
CA SER A 320 3.83 24.88 1.33
C SER A 320 5.34 25.02 1.50
N TYR A 321 6.12 24.38 0.61
CA TYR A 321 7.59 24.40 0.67
C TYR A 321 8.21 25.62 -0.02
N THR A 322 7.55 26.18 -1.05
CA THR A 322 7.96 27.46 -1.66
C THR A 322 7.48 28.68 -0.88
N SER A 323 6.64 28.49 0.14
CA SER A 323 5.96 29.57 0.87
C SER A 323 5.10 30.48 -0.03
N ASP A 324 4.58 29.95 -1.14
CA ASP A 324 3.70 30.68 -2.06
C ASP A 324 2.25 30.65 -1.57
N LEU A 325 1.94 31.58 -0.67
CA LEU A 325 0.62 31.72 -0.07
C LEU A 325 -0.46 32.12 -1.09
N GLU A 326 -0.12 32.91 -2.10
CA GLU A 326 -1.09 33.42 -3.07
C GLU A 326 -1.54 32.32 -4.03
N LEU A 327 -0.60 31.53 -4.57
CA LEU A 327 -0.95 30.36 -5.35
C LEU A 327 -1.72 29.33 -4.52
N GLY A 328 -1.30 29.09 -3.26
CA GLY A 328 -2.03 28.21 -2.35
C GLY A 328 -3.49 28.63 -2.11
N LYS A 329 -3.76 29.94 -1.95
CA LYS A 329 -5.13 30.49 -1.85
C LYS A 329 -5.91 30.29 -3.15
N ARG A 330 -5.27 30.49 -4.31
CA ARG A 330 -5.91 30.25 -5.62
C ARG A 330 -6.30 28.78 -5.75
N VAL A 331 -5.38 27.85 -5.45
CA VAL A 331 -5.66 26.41 -5.46
C VAL A 331 -6.81 26.07 -4.52
N HIS A 332 -6.80 26.55 -3.27
CA HIS A 332 -7.91 26.34 -2.32
C HIS A 332 -9.26 26.85 -2.88
N SER A 333 -9.29 28.02 -3.53
CA SER A 333 -10.53 28.57 -4.10
C SER A 333 -11.14 27.73 -5.23
N MET A 334 -10.32 26.89 -5.89
CA MET A 334 -10.78 25.96 -6.92
C MET A 334 -11.51 24.74 -6.34
N ILE A 335 -11.40 24.49 -5.03
CA ILE A 335 -11.92 23.29 -4.38
C ILE A 335 -13.22 23.63 -3.65
N ARG A 336 -14.35 23.55 -4.35
CA ARG A 336 -15.67 23.96 -3.82
C ARG A 336 -16.15 23.07 -2.65
N ASP A 337 -15.96 21.76 -2.75
CA ASP A 337 -16.46 20.79 -1.77
C ASP A 337 -15.33 20.14 -0.93
N TRP A 338 -14.21 20.84 -0.73
CA TRP A 338 -13.02 20.27 -0.07
C TRP A 338 -13.25 19.59 1.29
N PRO A 339 -14.22 20.01 2.14
CA PRO A 339 -14.53 19.28 3.37
C PRO A 339 -15.01 17.84 3.13
N GLU A 340 -15.62 17.58 1.98
CA GLU A 340 -16.08 16.27 1.49
C GLU A 340 -15.09 15.62 0.52
N THR A 341 -14.23 16.40 -0.14
CA THR A 341 -13.22 15.93 -1.13
C THR A 341 -12.05 15.13 -0.50
N GLY A 342 -12.14 14.82 0.80
CA GLY A 342 -11.29 13.84 1.46
C GLY A 342 -10.14 14.43 2.27
N ILE A 343 -9.70 13.63 3.24
CA ILE A 343 -8.67 13.97 4.23
C ILE A 343 -7.32 14.40 3.64
N ILE A 344 -7.00 13.93 2.43
CA ILE A 344 -5.75 14.19 1.73
C ILE A 344 -5.62 15.68 1.41
N VAL A 345 -6.64 16.26 0.75
CA VAL A 345 -6.65 17.69 0.39
C VAL A 345 -6.71 18.55 1.64
N GLY A 346 -7.56 18.17 2.61
CA GLY A 346 -7.68 18.90 3.87
C GLY A 346 -6.36 18.99 4.64
N SER A 347 -5.61 17.88 4.73
CA SER A 347 -4.30 17.85 5.38
C SER A 347 -3.26 18.69 4.64
N ALA A 348 -3.26 18.63 3.30
CA ALA A 348 -2.38 19.46 2.47
C ALA A 348 -2.67 20.96 2.63
N LEU A 349 -3.94 21.36 2.72
CA LEU A 349 -4.34 22.76 2.98
C LEU A 349 -3.87 23.24 4.36
N VAL A 350 -4.02 22.43 5.41
CA VAL A 350 -3.52 22.76 6.75
C VAL A 350 -2.01 22.97 6.73
N GLN A 351 -1.27 22.06 6.09
CA GLN A 351 0.19 22.16 5.97
C GLN A 351 0.62 23.39 5.15
N MET A 352 -0.08 23.68 4.04
CA MET A 352 0.18 24.85 3.20
C MET A 352 0.00 26.14 3.99
N TYR A 353 -1.17 26.35 4.60
CA TYR A 353 -1.42 27.57 5.38
C TYR A 353 -0.46 27.72 6.56
N ALA A 354 -0.17 26.63 7.27
CA ALA A 354 0.74 26.67 8.41
C ALA A 354 2.17 27.04 8.01
N ASN A 355 2.73 26.44 6.96
CA ASN A 355 4.09 26.75 6.53
C ASN A 355 4.22 28.13 5.89
N CYS A 356 3.15 28.61 5.24
CA CYS A 356 3.08 29.98 4.71
C CYS A 356 2.83 31.05 5.79
N GLY A 357 2.75 30.68 7.08
CA GLY A 357 2.62 31.62 8.19
C GLY A 357 1.19 31.96 8.63
N ASP A 358 0.16 31.48 7.94
CA ASP A 358 -1.25 31.73 8.27
C ASP A 358 -1.82 30.61 9.17
N ILE A 359 -1.34 30.56 10.41
CA ILE A 359 -1.71 29.50 11.37
C ILE A 359 -3.19 29.51 11.73
N ASP A 360 -3.85 30.68 11.69
CA ASP A 360 -5.27 30.79 12.00
C ASP A 360 -6.12 30.19 10.88
N ARG A 361 -5.81 30.45 9.60
CA ARG A 361 -6.47 29.74 8.49
C ARG A 361 -6.17 28.25 8.53
N ALA A 362 -4.94 27.84 8.85
CA ALA A 362 -4.61 26.43 9.03
C ALA A 362 -5.49 25.77 10.10
N PHE A 363 -5.71 26.43 11.24
CA PHE A 363 -6.58 25.92 12.31
C PHE A 363 -8.05 25.85 11.89
N THR A 364 -8.58 26.90 11.24
CA THR A 364 -9.97 26.88 10.73
C THR A 364 -10.19 25.78 9.70
N THR A 365 -9.20 25.54 8.84
CA THR A 365 -9.19 24.46 7.85
C THR A 365 -9.18 23.11 8.57
N PHE A 366 -8.27 22.92 9.52
CA PHE A 366 -8.20 21.70 10.33
C PHE A 366 -9.55 21.37 10.96
N VAL A 367 -10.22 22.35 11.59
CA VAL A 367 -11.54 22.13 12.21
C VAL A 367 -12.57 21.62 11.21
N LYS A 368 -12.59 22.16 9.98
CA LYS A 368 -13.56 21.81 8.92
C LYS A 368 -13.37 20.43 8.29
N ILE A 369 -12.20 19.78 8.43
CA ILE A 369 -11.97 18.42 7.91
C ILE A 369 -13.01 17.45 8.51
N GLY A 370 -13.81 16.76 7.70
CA GLY A 370 -14.85 15.85 8.17
C GLY A 370 -14.31 14.71 9.05
N HIS A 371 -13.57 13.78 8.44
CA HIS A 371 -12.88 12.70 9.14
C HIS A 371 -11.39 13.02 9.26
N LYS A 372 -10.88 13.12 10.50
CA LYS A 372 -9.48 13.43 10.81
C LYS A 372 -8.75 12.15 11.25
N ASP A 373 -7.57 11.93 10.71
CA ASP A 373 -6.68 10.82 11.02
C ASP A 373 -5.47 11.28 11.84
N VAL A 374 -4.65 10.33 12.26
CA VAL A 374 -3.40 10.58 12.99
C VAL A 374 -2.50 11.62 12.28
N PHE A 375 -2.40 11.56 10.96
CA PHE A 375 -1.56 12.45 10.17
C PHE A 375 -2.01 13.91 10.25
N SER A 376 -3.30 14.19 10.07
CA SER A 376 -3.86 15.54 10.15
C SER A 376 -3.69 16.19 11.54
N TYR A 377 -3.78 15.40 12.62
CA TYR A 377 -3.48 15.89 13.98
C TYR A 377 -1.99 16.22 14.13
N ASN A 378 -1.10 15.36 13.63
CA ASN A 378 0.35 15.56 13.74
C ASN A 378 0.80 16.85 13.06
N ILE A 379 0.27 17.14 11.87
CA ILE A 379 0.52 18.42 11.19
C ILE A 379 0.11 19.57 12.11
N MET A 380 -1.11 19.59 12.62
CA MET A 380 -1.61 20.70 13.43
C MET A 380 -0.83 20.89 14.74
N ILE A 381 -0.47 19.80 15.44
CA ILE A 381 0.30 19.85 16.69
C ILE A 381 1.68 20.47 16.43
N LYS A 382 2.39 19.97 15.41
CA LYS A 382 3.71 20.47 15.03
C LYS A 382 3.65 21.92 14.55
N SER A 383 2.68 22.25 13.70
CA SER A 383 2.50 23.62 13.19
C SER A 383 2.21 24.62 14.31
N LEU A 384 1.33 24.29 15.26
CA LEU A 384 1.09 25.16 16.42
C LEU A 384 2.34 25.38 17.27
N ALA A 385 3.19 24.36 17.42
CA ALA A 385 4.45 24.49 18.14
C ALA A 385 5.43 25.47 17.48
N ILE A 386 5.61 25.35 16.16
CA ILE A 386 6.49 26.24 15.37
C ILE A 386 6.02 27.70 15.49
N HIS A 387 4.71 27.92 15.48
CA HIS A 387 4.08 29.24 15.59
C HIS A 387 3.94 29.75 17.04
N GLY A 388 4.64 29.15 18.01
CA GLY A 388 4.64 29.60 19.41
C GLY A 388 3.35 29.31 20.19
N ARG A 389 2.38 28.60 19.59
CA ARG A 389 1.10 28.20 20.20
C ARG A 389 1.16 26.78 20.80
N ALA A 390 2.28 26.44 21.42
CA ALA A 390 2.55 25.11 21.98
C ALA A 390 1.42 24.55 22.86
N LYS A 391 0.83 25.38 23.73
CA LYS A 391 -0.29 24.97 24.60
C LYS A 391 -1.52 24.52 23.82
N ASP A 392 -1.83 25.19 22.70
CA ASP A 392 -2.93 24.78 21.83
C ASP A 392 -2.57 23.47 21.10
N GLY A 393 -1.31 23.28 20.72
CA GLY A 393 -0.80 22.02 20.19
C GLY A 393 -1.06 20.84 21.14
N ILE A 394 -0.77 20.99 22.44
CA ILE A 394 -1.04 19.94 23.44
C ILE A 394 -2.53 19.70 23.62
N LYS A 395 -3.38 20.73 23.61
CA LYS A 395 -4.84 20.54 23.63
C LYS A 395 -5.35 19.73 22.42
N ILE A 396 -4.73 19.91 21.26
CA ILE A 396 -5.06 19.15 20.05
C ILE A 396 -4.62 17.68 20.20
N PHE A 397 -3.45 17.43 20.79
CA PHE A 397 -3.01 16.08 21.14
C PHE A 397 -3.98 15.40 22.13
N ASP A 398 -4.40 16.07 23.20
CA ASP A 398 -5.39 15.54 24.14
C ASP A 398 -6.73 15.21 23.47
N ARG A 399 -7.15 16.04 22.50
CA ARG A 399 -8.37 15.81 21.73
C ARG A 399 -8.25 14.60 20.80
N MET A 400 -7.06 14.34 20.24
CA MET A 400 -6.77 13.14 19.46
C MET A 400 -6.96 11.88 20.33
N LEU A 401 -6.38 11.87 21.53
CA LEU A 401 -6.50 10.77 22.49
C LEU A 401 -7.96 10.52 22.90
N LYS A 402 -8.71 11.59 23.21
CA LYS A 402 -10.15 11.50 23.57
C LYS A 402 -11.03 10.93 22.45
N ARG A 403 -10.59 11.03 21.19
CA ARG A 403 -11.28 10.43 20.03
C ARG A 403 -10.93 8.97 19.80
N GLY A 404 -10.05 8.38 20.62
CA GLY A 404 -9.63 6.99 20.49
C GLY A 404 -8.62 6.75 19.36
N LEU A 405 -8.05 7.80 18.77
CA LEU A 405 -6.98 7.66 17.78
C LEU A 405 -5.69 7.24 18.51
N ARG A 406 -5.10 6.14 18.05
CA ARG A 406 -3.83 5.62 18.58
C ARG A 406 -2.67 6.52 18.12
N PRO A 407 -1.90 7.13 19.04
CA PRO A 407 -0.65 7.79 18.70
C PRO A 407 0.35 6.81 18.09
N ASN A 408 1.11 7.26 17.11
CA ASN A 408 2.30 6.56 16.62
C ASN A 408 3.58 7.26 17.09
N GLU A 409 4.74 6.70 16.75
CA GLU A 409 6.06 7.27 17.06
C GLU A 409 6.15 8.77 16.72
N TYR A 410 5.72 9.14 15.51
CA TYR A 410 5.75 10.52 15.04
C TYR A 410 4.81 11.46 15.82
N THR A 411 3.68 10.93 16.32
CA THR A 411 2.70 11.69 17.11
C THR A 411 3.33 12.14 18.43
N TYR A 412 3.97 11.21 19.14
CA TYR A 412 4.68 11.53 20.38
C TYR A 412 5.83 12.50 20.13
N SER A 413 6.57 12.32 19.04
CA SER A 413 7.62 13.26 18.61
C SER A 413 7.07 14.68 18.42
N CYS A 414 5.93 14.85 17.74
CA CYS A 414 5.28 16.15 17.53
C CYS A 414 4.78 16.78 18.84
N ALA A 415 4.23 15.98 19.75
CA ALA A 415 3.76 16.45 21.04
C ALA A 415 4.91 16.88 21.97
N LEU A 416 6.00 16.10 22.03
CA LEU A 416 7.21 16.47 22.78
C LEU A 416 7.90 17.69 22.17
N PHE A 417 7.91 17.81 20.85
CA PHE A 417 8.42 18.99 20.15
C PHE A 417 7.63 20.25 20.55
N ALA A 418 6.29 20.15 20.63
CA ALA A 418 5.45 21.21 21.15
C ALA A 418 5.79 21.55 22.60
N CYS A 419 6.05 20.56 23.45
CA CYS A 419 6.49 20.81 24.81
C CYS A 419 7.84 21.53 24.87
N SER A 420 8.85 21.12 24.09
CA SER A 420 10.16 21.78 24.04
C SER A 420 10.04 23.25 23.61
N HIS A 421 9.32 23.53 22.53
CA HIS A 421 9.10 24.90 22.04
C HIS A 421 8.29 25.77 22.99
N GLY A 422 7.37 25.18 23.76
CA GLY A 422 6.54 25.89 24.73
C GLY A 422 7.09 25.95 26.16
N GLY A 423 8.23 25.31 26.44
CA GLY A 423 8.74 25.14 27.81
C GLY A 423 7.79 24.35 28.73
N LEU A 424 6.96 23.47 28.18
CA LEU A 424 5.90 22.75 28.91
C LEU A 424 6.46 21.48 29.57
N VAL A 425 7.31 21.66 30.59
CA VAL A 425 8.06 20.54 31.20
C VAL A 425 7.14 19.51 31.87
N LYS A 426 6.04 19.94 32.49
CA LYS A 426 5.12 19.03 33.18
C LYS A 426 4.38 18.13 32.18
N GLU A 427 3.88 18.72 31.11
CA GLU A 427 3.19 18.08 30.00
C GLU A 427 4.15 17.15 29.25
N GLY A 428 5.37 17.61 28.94
CA GLY A 428 6.41 16.79 28.30
C GLY A 428 6.71 15.51 29.09
N ARG A 429 6.86 15.62 30.42
CA ARG A 429 7.03 14.45 31.30
C ARG A 429 5.84 13.50 31.28
N ALA A 430 4.62 14.03 31.31
CA ALA A 430 3.42 13.20 31.28
C ALA A 430 3.31 12.42 29.97
N ILE A 431 3.61 13.08 28.84
CA ILE A 431 3.57 12.49 27.50
C ILE A 431 4.68 11.44 27.34
N PHE A 432 5.90 11.73 27.81
CA PHE A 432 7.01 10.78 27.75
C PHE A 432 6.75 9.52 28.60
N LYS A 433 6.18 9.67 29.80
CA LYS A 433 5.74 8.52 30.62
C LYS A 433 4.61 7.73 29.95
N GLY A 434 3.75 8.39 29.17
CA GLY A 434 2.74 7.73 28.35
C GLY A 434 3.39 6.86 27.27
N LEU A 435 4.38 7.41 26.56
CA LEU A 435 5.17 6.69 25.54
C LEU A 435 5.93 5.49 26.12
N GLU A 436 6.51 5.61 27.32
CA GLU A 436 7.20 4.49 27.98
C GLU A 436 6.27 3.32 28.36
N ARG A 437 4.98 3.61 28.57
CA ARG A 437 3.95 2.60 28.88
C ARG A 437 3.34 1.99 27.63
N ASP A 438 3.54 2.60 26.47
CA ASP A 438 3.02 2.17 25.19
C ASP A 438 3.94 1.08 24.61
N SER A 439 3.52 -0.19 24.73
CA SER A 439 4.30 -1.36 24.33
C SER A 439 4.54 -1.45 22.82
N ASP A 440 3.71 -0.78 22.01
CA ASP A 440 3.72 -0.92 20.56
C ASP A 440 4.72 0.04 19.88
N VAL A 441 5.09 1.14 20.55
CA VAL A 441 5.93 2.20 19.98
C VAL A 441 7.28 2.30 20.68
N GLY A 442 7.28 2.41 22.01
CA GLY A 442 8.48 2.64 22.82
C GLY A 442 9.24 3.95 22.53
N PRO A 443 10.12 4.42 23.45
CA PRO A 443 10.88 5.65 23.23
C PRO A 443 12.06 5.47 22.26
N SER A 444 12.02 6.15 21.12
CA SER A 444 13.16 6.28 20.20
C SER A 444 14.16 7.39 20.59
N VAL A 445 15.36 7.37 19.99
CA VAL A 445 16.45 8.34 20.25
C VAL A 445 15.99 9.78 20.06
N TYR A 446 15.11 10.03 19.07
CA TYR A 446 14.55 11.36 18.81
C TYR A 446 13.70 11.89 19.98
N HIS A 447 12.93 11.02 20.63
CA HIS A 447 12.13 11.40 21.81
C HIS A 447 13.01 11.80 22.99
N TYR A 448 14.09 11.04 23.24
CA TYR A 448 15.07 11.39 24.26
C TYR A 448 15.76 12.72 23.95
N CYS A 449 16.21 12.93 22.70
CA CYS A 449 16.82 14.18 22.27
C CYS A 449 15.90 15.39 22.53
N THR A 450 14.61 15.26 22.18
CA THR A 450 13.62 16.32 22.39
C THR A 450 13.35 16.57 23.88
N MET A 451 13.33 15.53 24.72
CA MET A 451 13.18 15.68 26.17
C MET A 451 14.41 16.31 26.82
N VAL A 452 15.62 15.94 26.39
CA VAL A 452 16.87 16.55 26.85
C VAL A 452 16.89 18.03 26.49
N ASP A 453 16.53 18.39 25.25
CA ASP A 453 16.43 19.78 24.82
C ASP A 453 15.38 20.57 25.65
N LEU A 454 14.20 19.99 25.90
CA LEU A 454 13.19 20.57 26.79
C LEU A 454 13.73 20.83 28.21
N LEU A 455 14.40 19.85 28.82
CA LEU A 455 14.93 19.96 30.18
C LEU A 455 16.08 20.98 30.26
N CYS A 456 17.01 20.94 29.31
CA CYS A 456 18.13 21.88 29.21
C CYS A 456 17.65 23.34 29.12
N ARG A 457 16.68 23.62 28.24
CA ARG A 457 16.11 24.97 28.07
C ARG A 457 15.37 25.49 29.30
N ASN A 458 14.94 24.59 30.19
CA ASN A 458 14.13 24.92 31.38
C ASN A 458 14.89 24.66 32.69
N ASP A 459 16.20 24.89 32.71
CA ASP A 459 17.02 24.91 33.93
C ASP A 459 17.12 23.56 34.67
N ARG A 460 17.00 22.44 33.95
CA ARG A 460 16.98 21.09 34.52
C ARG A 460 18.12 20.23 33.96
N LEU A 461 19.33 20.75 33.97
CA LEU A 461 20.50 20.11 33.37
C LEU A 461 20.83 18.75 34.01
N GLU A 462 20.78 18.64 35.33
CA GLU A 462 21.03 17.38 36.05
C GLU A 462 19.97 16.32 35.73
N GLU A 463 18.71 16.74 35.60
CA GLU A 463 17.62 15.85 35.17
C GLU A 463 17.83 15.37 33.73
N ALA A 464 18.28 16.27 32.84
CA ALA A 464 18.62 15.93 31.47
C ALA A 464 19.78 14.93 31.40
N LYS A 465 20.82 15.11 32.23
CA LYS A 465 21.94 14.17 32.33
C LYS A 465 21.49 12.79 32.81
N SER A 466 20.68 12.76 33.87
CA SER A 466 20.10 11.51 34.39
C SER A 466 19.23 10.80 33.35
N LEU A 467 18.51 11.55 32.51
CA LEU A 467 17.71 10.96 31.44
C LEU A 467 18.60 10.30 30.37
N VAL A 468 19.70 10.93 29.99
CA VAL A 468 20.66 10.36 29.03
C VAL A 468 21.32 9.09 29.58
N ASP A 469 21.70 9.09 30.85
CA ASP A 469 22.33 7.92 31.48
C ASP A 469 21.36 6.75 31.66
N GLY A 470 20.05 7.02 31.72
CA GLY A 470 18.98 6.02 31.81
C GLY A 470 18.42 5.54 30.47
N MET A 471 18.99 5.95 29.33
CA MET A 471 18.51 5.56 28.01
C MET A 471 18.66 4.05 27.78
N LYS A 472 17.59 3.41 27.28
CA LYS A 472 17.62 2.00 26.85
C LYS A 472 18.25 1.78 25.48
N VAL A 473 18.54 2.86 24.76
CA VAL A 473 19.13 2.90 23.42
C VAL A 473 20.39 3.73 23.50
N GLU A 474 21.42 3.38 22.73
CA GLU A 474 22.67 4.15 22.72
C GLU A 474 22.40 5.61 22.27
N PRO A 475 22.83 6.62 23.06
CA PRO A 475 22.63 8.02 22.70
C PRO A 475 23.50 8.41 21.50
N ASP A 476 22.88 9.03 20.50
CA ASP A 476 23.56 9.52 19.30
C ASP A 476 24.18 10.92 19.51
N ILE A 477 24.87 11.40 18.47
CA ILE A 477 25.50 12.73 18.46
C ILE A 477 24.48 13.84 18.73
N ALA A 478 23.22 13.68 18.29
CA ALA A 478 22.18 14.69 18.47
C ALA A 478 21.77 14.83 19.95
N VAL A 479 21.61 13.72 20.69
CA VAL A 479 21.31 13.73 22.12
C VAL A 479 22.43 14.39 22.92
N TRP A 480 23.68 13.99 22.66
CA TRP A 480 24.84 14.61 23.31
C TRP A 480 24.99 16.08 22.94
N GLY A 481 24.71 16.45 21.68
CA GLY A 481 24.70 17.83 21.21
C GLY A 481 23.64 18.70 21.89
N ALA A 482 22.44 18.17 22.15
CA ALA A 482 21.39 18.84 22.90
C ALA A 482 21.81 19.10 24.36
N LEU A 483 22.45 18.11 25.00
CA LEU A 483 22.98 18.26 26.35
C LEU A 483 24.14 19.26 26.42
N LEU A 484 25.06 19.21 25.46
CA LEU A 484 26.19 20.15 25.36
C LEU A 484 25.71 21.60 25.16
N ARG A 485 24.64 21.79 24.37
CA ARG A 485 23.98 23.10 24.22
C ARG A 485 23.42 23.60 25.55
N GLY A 486 22.77 22.74 26.32
CA GLY A 486 22.31 23.05 27.68
C GLY A 486 23.46 23.47 28.60
N CYS A 487 24.61 22.77 28.54
CA CYS A 487 25.80 23.15 29.30
C CYS A 487 26.33 24.54 28.94
N LYS A 488 26.27 24.92 27.64
CA LYS A 488 26.69 26.25 27.16
C LYS A 488 25.87 27.37 27.78
N GLU A 489 24.54 27.23 27.77
CA GLU A 489 23.65 28.27 28.29
C GLU A 489 23.85 28.53 29.79
N ARG A 490 24.43 27.56 30.51
CA ARG A 490 24.55 27.58 31.98
C ARG A 490 25.98 27.62 32.51
N GLY A 491 26.98 27.58 31.63
CA GLY A 491 28.40 27.63 32.04
C GLY A 491 28.84 26.43 32.88
N ASN A 492 28.31 25.22 32.64
CA ASN A 492 28.77 24.01 33.34
C ASN A 492 29.92 23.35 32.56
N LEU A 493 31.17 23.76 32.86
CA LEU A 493 32.36 23.31 32.13
C LEU A 493 32.62 21.82 32.31
N GLY A 494 32.56 21.33 33.55
CA GLY A 494 32.85 19.92 33.85
C GLY A 494 31.95 18.96 33.09
N MET A 495 30.64 19.27 33.03
CA MET A 495 29.70 18.47 32.23
C MET A 495 29.94 18.64 30.72
N ALA A 496 30.22 19.85 30.24
CA ALA A 496 30.52 20.10 28.83
C ALA A 496 31.74 19.30 28.33
N GLU A 497 32.81 19.20 29.13
CA GLU A 497 34.00 18.45 28.77
C GLU A 497 33.78 16.94 28.79
N SER A 498 32.98 16.44 29.75
CA SER A 498 32.56 15.03 29.77
C SER A 498 31.74 14.66 28.54
N VAL A 499 30.76 15.50 28.18
CA VAL A 499 29.91 15.29 26.99
C VAL A 499 30.74 15.36 25.71
N SER A 500 31.66 16.32 25.60
CA SER A 500 32.50 16.47 24.42
C SER A 500 33.40 15.27 24.17
N ARG A 501 33.98 14.66 25.22
CA ARG A 501 34.77 13.42 25.07
C ARG A 501 33.93 12.29 24.49
N LYS A 502 32.70 12.11 24.99
CA LYS A 502 31.78 11.10 24.45
C LYS A 502 31.43 11.33 22.98
N ILE A 503 31.25 12.58 22.54
CA ILE A 503 30.97 12.87 21.11
C ILE A 503 32.19 12.55 20.22
N VAL A 504 33.40 12.82 20.70
CA VAL A 504 34.64 12.48 19.97
C VAL A 504 34.85 10.97 19.90
N GLU A 505 34.59 10.24 20.99
CA GLU A 505 34.65 8.77 21.03
C GLU A 505 33.67 8.11 20.04
N LEU A 506 32.52 8.74 19.79
CA LEU A 506 31.53 8.29 18.80
C LEU A 506 31.94 8.57 17.33
N GLY A 507 33.12 9.13 17.08
CA GLY A 507 33.68 9.31 15.73
C GLY A 507 33.04 10.43 14.90
N SER A 508 32.52 11.47 15.56
CA SER A 508 31.89 12.61 14.87
C SER A 508 32.90 13.66 14.39
N ASP A 509 33.05 13.81 13.07
CA ASP A 509 33.80 14.92 12.43
C ASP A 509 32.96 16.22 12.28
N GLU A 510 31.80 16.32 12.93
CA GLU A 510 30.95 17.51 12.82
C GLU A 510 31.60 18.76 13.42
N ALA A 511 31.91 19.73 12.55
CA ALA A 511 32.40 21.07 12.92
C ALA A 511 31.54 21.78 13.98
N GLY A 512 30.24 21.46 14.05
CA GLY A 512 29.31 22.05 15.01
C GLY A 512 29.70 21.79 16.47
N VAL A 513 30.20 20.59 16.78
CA VAL A 513 30.50 20.15 18.16
C VAL A 513 31.73 20.86 18.69
N HIS A 514 32.82 20.88 17.92
CA HIS A 514 34.06 21.57 18.28
C HIS A 514 33.86 23.09 18.40
N VAL A 515 33.03 23.68 17.52
CA VAL A 515 32.64 25.09 17.64
C VAL A 515 31.82 25.34 18.90
N LEU A 516 30.91 24.43 19.29
CA LEU A 516 30.13 24.57 20.51
C LEU A 516 31.04 24.54 21.75
N LEU A 517 31.96 23.57 21.83
CA LEU A 517 32.94 23.49 22.94
C LEU A 517 33.83 24.73 23.02
N SER A 518 34.38 25.18 21.89
CA SER A 518 35.20 26.39 21.81
C SER A 518 34.44 27.62 22.32
N ASN A 519 33.14 27.73 21.99
CA ASN A 519 32.29 28.81 22.48
C ASN A 519 32.00 28.70 23.99
N ILE A 520 31.84 27.50 24.54
CA ILE A 520 31.64 27.27 25.98
C ILE A 520 32.87 27.74 26.77
N ARG A 521 34.07 27.32 26.34
CA ARG A 521 35.35 27.75 26.95
C ARG A 521 35.53 29.26 26.90
N ALA A 522 35.22 29.87 25.76
CA ALA A 522 35.24 31.32 25.60
C ALA A 522 34.26 32.04 26.54
N SER A 523 33.05 31.50 26.73
CA SER A 523 32.03 32.09 27.62
C SER A 523 32.40 32.04 29.11
N MET A 524 33.35 31.19 29.49
CA MET A 524 33.84 31.05 30.86
C MET A 524 35.23 31.66 31.08
N GLY A 525 35.77 32.39 30.10
CA GLY A 525 37.05 33.10 30.22
C GLY A 525 38.30 32.26 29.97
N GLU A 526 38.16 30.98 29.59
CA GLU A 526 39.28 30.10 29.24
C GLU A 526 39.72 30.29 27.78
N TRP A 527 40.43 31.37 27.51
CA TRP A 527 40.89 31.73 26.16
C TRP A 527 41.96 30.77 25.60
N SER A 528 42.78 30.16 26.45
CA SER A 528 43.77 29.14 26.05
C SER A 528 43.09 27.89 25.48
N GLY A 529 42.12 27.33 26.19
CA GLY A 529 41.36 26.16 25.75
C GLY A 529 40.50 26.40 24.50
N LYS A 530 40.11 27.66 24.23
CA LYS A 530 39.47 28.07 22.96
C LYS A 530 40.42 27.95 21.78
N VAL A 531 41.66 28.43 21.94
CA VAL A 531 42.70 28.40 20.90
C VAL A 531 43.08 26.96 20.58
N GLU A 532 43.23 26.11 21.59
CA GLU A 532 43.48 24.67 21.40
C GLU A 532 42.35 23.98 20.63
N ALA A 533 41.08 24.24 20.98
CA ALA A 533 39.95 23.68 20.26
C ALA A 533 39.88 24.15 18.79
N ARG A 534 40.27 25.41 18.52
CA ARG A 534 40.35 25.96 17.16
C ARG A 534 41.48 25.31 16.36
N LYS A 535 42.63 25.15 17.00
CA LYS A 535 43.81 24.51 16.41
C LYS A 535 43.54 23.05 16.08
N LEU A 536 42.82 22.33 16.95
CA LEU A 536 42.37 20.96 16.69
C LEU A 536 41.44 20.89 15.47
N MET A 537 40.53 21.86 15.29
CA MET A 537 39.67 21.92 14.09
C MET A 537 40.49 22.15 12.81
N ASP A 538 41.51 23.01 12.86
CA ASP A 538 42.40 23.29 11.73
C ASP A 538 43.28 22.06 11.40
N GLU A 539 43.79 21.36 12.42
CA GLU A 539 44.61 20.15 12.29
C GLU A 539 43.81 18.92 11.79
N THR A 540 42.51 18.85 12.10
CA THR A 540 41.60 17.78 11.67
C THR A 540 40.87 18.08 10.36
N GLY A 541 41.06 19.27 9.77
CA GLY A 541 40.42 19.66 8.51
C GLY A 541 38.91 19.88 8.61
N ILE A 542 38.41 20.24 9.80
CA ILE A 542 36.99 20.40 10.11
C ILE A 542 36.57 21.87 9.92
N TRP A 543 35.90 22.19 8.80
CA TRP A 543 35.50 23.56 8.44
C TRP A 543 34.00 23.82 8.59
N LYS A 544 33.64 24.99 9.13
CA LYS A 544 32.24 25.45 9.16
C LYS A 544 31.82 25.96 7.77
N ARG A 545 30.88 25.28 7.09
CA ARG A 545 30.19 25.88 5.94
C ARG A 545 29.33 27.04 6.45
N ALA A 546 29.56 28.25 5.92
CA ALA A 546 28.71 29.40 6.22
C ALA A 546 27.30 29.11 5.67
N GLY A 547 26.27 29.31 6.49
CA GLY A 547 24.89 29.22 6.03
C GLY A 547 24.60 30.39 5.09
N SER A 548 24.28 30.11 3.83
CA SER A 548 23.80 31.11 2.88
C SER A 548 22.27 31.18 2.96
N SER A 549 21.74 32.36 3.21
CA SER A 549 20.31 32.65 3.06
C SER A 549 20.12 33.40 1.76
N SER A 550 19.61 32.74 0.72
CA SER A 550 19.14 33.40 -0.50
C SER A 550 17.73 33.92 -0.25
N ILE A 551 17.63 35.09 0.36
CA ILE A 551 16.41 35.91 0.30
C ILE A 551 16.57 36.74 -0.97
N ALA A 552 15.75 36.44 -1.98
CA ALA A 552 15.60 37.26 -3.18
C ALA A 552 14.35 38.14 -3.03
#